data_AF-A0A0X3THF9-F1
#
_entry.id   AF-A0A0X3THF9-F1
#
_cell.length_a   1.000
_cell.length_b   1.000
_cell.length_c   1.000
_cell.angle_alpha   90.00
_cell.angle_beta   90.00
_cell.angle_gamma   90.00
#
_symmetry.space_group_name_H-M   'P 1'
#
loop_
_entity.id
_entity.type
_entity.pdbx_description
1 polymer ?
#
loop_
_entity_poly.entity_id
_entity_poly.type
_entity_poly.pdbx_seq_one_letter_code
_entity_poly.pdbx_strand_id
1 'polypeptide(L)'
;MGISIWQLLIILAIVLVLFGAKRLRNVGSDLGGAIKGFKKAVAEEDRKDDNDKIENKDDANVFDVQAEEKKEGDKATARSKTDDESDKTPKA
;
A
#
# COMPACT_ATOMS: atom_id res chain seq x y z
N MET A 1 -26.63 29.93 -10.82
CA MET A 1 -25.57 29.68 -9.83
C MET A 1 -25.31 28.18 -9.78
N GLY A 2 -24.38 27.68 -10.60
CA GLY A 2 -24.11 26.25 -10.72
C GLY A 2 -23.12 25.75 -9.67
N ILE A 3 -23.01 24.43 -9.54
CA ILE A 3 -21.94 23.78 -8.77
C ILE A 3 -20.63 24.07 -9.49
N SER A 4 -19.84 24.99 -8.95
CA SER A 4 -18.51 25.27 -9.49
C SER A 4 -17.47 24.44 -8.73
N ILE A 5 -16.41 24.06 -9.44
CA ILE A 5 -15.31 23.23 -8.93
C ILE A 5 -14.69 23.83 -7.66
N TRP A 6 -14.66 25.16 -7.55
CA TRP A 6 -14.15 25.87 -6.38
C TRP A 6 -14.95 25.59 -5.10
N GLN A 7 -16.27 25.44 -5.19
CA GLN A 7 -17.13 25.12 -4.05
C GLN A 7 -16.91 23.66 -3.60
N LEU A 8 -16.72 22.74 -4.55
CA LEU A 8 -16.43 21.33 -4.24
C LEU A 8 -15.09 21.18 -3.49
N LEU A 9 -14.05 21.93 -3.87
CA LEU A 9 -12.76 21.90 -3.18
C LEU A 9 -12.86 22.39 -1.73
N ILE A 10 -13.65 23.45 -1.48
CA ILE A 10 -13.89 23.97 -0.12
C ILE A 10 -14.60 22.92 0.74
N ILE A 11 -15.64 22.27 0.20
CA ILE A 11 -16.37 21.21 0.92
C ILE A 11 -15.44 20.02 1.20
N LEU A 12 -14.64 19.61 0.22
CA LEU A 12 -13.67 18.52 0.36
C LEU A 12 -12.65 18.81 1.47
N ALA A 13 -12.15 20.05 1.55
CA ALA A 13 -11.22 20.45 2.60
C ALA A 13 -11.85 20.30 4.00
N ILE A 14 -13.11 20.71 4.18
CA ILE A 14 -13.81 20.56 5.46
C ILE A 14 -13.96 19.07 5.83
N VAL A 15 -14.38 18.24 4.88
CA VAL A 15 -14.52 16.79 5.10
C VAL A 15 -13.18 16.15 5.49
N LEU A 16 -12.08 16.54 4.85
CA LEU A 16 -10.74 16.06 5.19
C LEU A 16 -10.30 16.44 6.60
N VAL A 17 -10.68 17.63 7.08
CA VAL A 17 -10.39 18.07 8.45
C VAL A 17 -11.23 17.30 9.47
N LEU A 18 -12.52 17.08 9.19
CA LEU A 18 -13.43 16.37 10.10
C LEU A 18 -13.14 14.87 10.19
N PHE A 19 -12.94 14.21 9.04
CA PHE A 19 -12.69 12.77 8.98
C PHE A 19 -11.20 12.42 9.15
N GLY A 20 -10.31 13.38 8.88
CA GLY A 20 -8.88 13.17 8.81
C GLY A 20 -8.46 12.42 7.53
N ALA A 21 -7.30 12.79 6.98
CA ALA A 21 -6.77 12.17 5.76
C ALA A 21 -6.52 10.64 5.91
N LYS A 22 -6.26 10.15 7.12
CA LYS A 22 -5.98 8.72 7.39
C LYS A 22 -7.22 7.84 7.18
N ARG A 23 -8.40 8.30 7.59
CA ARG A 23 -9.66 7.57 7.37
C ARG A 23 -10.09 7.64 5.91
N LEU A 24 -9.97 8.82 5.29
CA LEU A 24 -10.30 8.99 3.88
C LEU A 24 -9.38 8.18 2.97
N ARG A 25 -8.10 8.00 3.31
CA ARG A 25 -7.18 7.14 2.56
C ARG A 25 -7.55 5.68 2.66
N ASN A 26 -7.83 5.16 3.86
CA ASN A 26 -8.19 3.75 4.01
C ASN A 26 -9.48 3.41 3.25
N VAL A 27 -10.54 4.21 3.45
CA VAL A 27 -11.83 4.00 2.76
C VAL A 27 -11.74 4.37 1.26
N GLY A 28 -10.96 5.38 0.93
CA GLY A 28 -10.74 5.84 -0.44
C GLY A 28 -9.90 4.88 -1.28
N SER A 29 -8.99 4.11 -0.70
CA SER A 29 -8.26 3.05 -1.41
C SER A 29 -9.21 1.93 -1.84
N ASP A 30 -10.11 1.50 -0.96
CA ASP A 30 -11.06 0.42 -1.23
C ASP A 30 -12.10 0.85 -2.28
N LEU A 31 -12.72 2.02 -2.07
CA LEU A 31 -13.69 2.59 -3.01
C LEU A 31 -13.04 3.02 -4.33
N GLY A 32 -11.84 3.59 -4.26
CA GLY A 32 -11.06 4.03 -5.43
C GLY A 32 -10.64 2.85 -6.29
N GLY A 33 -10.28 1.71 -5.70
CA GLY A 33 -10.01 0.47 -6.42
C GLY A 33 -11.24 -0.03 -7.19
N ALA A 34 -12.41 -0.07 -6.54
CA ALA A 34 -13.66 -0.47 -7.17
C ALA A 34 -14.06 0.46 -8.33
N ILE A 35 -13.97 1.78 -8.13
CA ILE A 35 -14.29 2.78 -9.15
C ILE A 35 -13.29 2.74 -10.32
N LYS A 36 -12.00 2.47 -10.05
CA LYS A 36 -10.97 2.31 -11.10
C LYS A 36 -11.29 1.12 -12.01
N GLY A 37 -11.71 -0.01 -11.43
CA GLY A 37 -12.16 -1.18 -12.18
C GLY A 37 -13.40 -0.90 -13.04
N PHE A 38 -14.40 -0.22 -12.47
CA PHE A 38 -15.60 0.20 -13.20
C PHE A 38 -15.27 1.13 -14.38
N LYS A 39 -14.47 2.18 -14.15
CA LYS A 39 -14.05 3.10 -15.22
C LYS A 39 -13.25 2.38 -16.30
N LYS A 40 -12.41 1.40 -15.94
CA LYS A 40 -11.66 0.59 -16.91
C LYS A 40 -12.59 -0.28 -17.75
N ALA A 41 -13.55 -0.96 -17.13
CA ALA A 41 -14.52 -1.80 -17.84
C ALA A 41 -15.40 -0.99 -18.80
N VAL A 42 -15.93 0.15 -18.36
CA VAL A 42 -16.71 1.07 -19.21
C VAL A 42 -15.86 1.62 -20.35
N ALA A 43 -14.62 2.03 -20.06
CA ALA A 43 -13.71 2.52 -21.09
C ALA A 43 -13.25 1.43 -22.07
N GLU A 44 -13.19 0.16 -21.65
CA GLU A 44 -12.89 -0.99 -22.52
C GLU A 44 -14.10 -1.39 -23.37
N GLU A 45 -15.32 -1.20 -22.87
CA GLU A 45 -16.56 -1.37 -23.63
C GLU A 45 -16.68 -0.31 -24.73
N ASP A 46 -16.42 0.96 -24.41
CA ASP A 46 -16.38 2.05 -25.39
C ASP A 46 -15.24 1.87 -26.43
N ARG A 47 -14.13 1.22 -26.05
CA ARG A 47 -12.98 0.95 -26.94
C ARG A 47 -13.09 -0.35 -27.72
N LYS A 48 -14.03 -1.25 -27.37
CA LYS A 48 -14.28 -2.46 -28.17
C LYS A 48 -14.91 -2.16 -29.53
N ASP A 49 -15.39 -0.94 -29.74
CA ASP A 49 -15.81 -0.44 -31.06
C ASP A 49 -14.63 0.11 -31.91
N ASP A 50 -13.45 0.35 -31.31
CA ASP A 50 -12.25 0.88 -31.99
C ASP A 50 -10.98 0.11 -31.54
N ASN A 51 -10.75 -1.06 -32.16
CA ASN A 51 -9.49 -1.82 -32.25
C ASN A 51 -8.45 -1.67 -31.11
N ASP A 52 -8.44 -2.69 -30.24
CA ASP A 52 -7.26 -3.40 -29.71
C ASP A 52 -6.02 -2.56 -29.35
N LYS A 53 -6.01 -1.99 -28.13
CA LYS A 53 -4.76 -1.60 -27.46
C LYS A 53 -4.90 -1.68 -25.95
N ILE A 54 -4.48 -2.80 -25.37
CA ILE A 54 -4.15 -2.88 -23.94
C ILE A 54 -2.62 -2.87 -23.80
N GLU A 55 -2.07 -1.66 -23.70
CA GLU A 55 -0.82 -1.41 -22.99
C GLU A 55 -1.05 -1.74 -21.50
N ASN A 56 -0.47 -2.84 -21.04
CA ASN A 56 -0.09 -2.96 -19.64
C ASN A 56 1.11 -2.03 -19.43
N LYS A 57 0.85 -0.84 -18.88
CA LYS A 57 1.88 0.04 -18.36
C LYS A 57 1.84 -0.06 -16.83
N ASP A 58 2.63 -1.00 -16.35
CA ASP A 58 3.67 -0.82 -15.33
C ASP A 58 3.30 -0.10 -14.02
N ASP A 59 3.57 -0.86 -12.95
CA ASP A 59 4.40 -0.44 -11.82
C ASP A 59 3.96 0.75 -10.97
N ALA A 60 3.48 0.42 -9.77
CA ALA A 60 3.93 1.12 -8.58
C ALA A 60 4.48 0.08 -7.61
N ASN A 61 5.80 -0.11 -7.70
CA ASN A 61 6.66 -0.69 -6.68
C ASN A 61 6.13 -0.40 -5.27
N VAL A 62 5.52 -1.39 -4.64
CA VAL A 62 5.36 -1.40 -3.19
C VAL A 62 6.73 -1.77 -2.63
N PHE A 63 7.61 -0.77 -2.52
CA PHE A 63 8.71 -0.84 -1.56
C PHE A 63 8.05 -0.81 -0.18
N ASP A 64 8.00 -1.98 0.46
CA ASP A 64 7.71 -2.08 1.89
C ASP A 64 8.72 -1.20 2.63
N VAL A 65 8.28 -0.02 3.06
CA VAL A 65 9.01 0.76 4.05
C VAL A 65 8.81 0.02 5.36
N GLN A 66 9.79 -0.79 5.71
CA GLN A 66 9.93 -1.42 7.02
C GLN A 66 9.91 -0.32 8.09
N ALA A 67 8.78 -0.18 8.77
CA ALA A 67 8.68 0.67 9.95
C ALA A 67 9.47 0.00 11.07
N GLU A 68 10.70 0.45 11.26
CA GLU A 68 11.54 0.11 12.41
C GLU A 68 10.97 0.79 13.66
N GLU A 69 10.11 0.10 14.41
CA GLU A 69 9.83 0.46 15.81
C GLU A 69 10.96 -0.07 16.68
N LYS A 70 11.91 0.80 17.01
CA LYS A 70 12.90 0.55 18.05
C LYS A 70 12.50 1.27 19.34
N LYS A 71 12.59 0.52 20.45
CA LYS A 71 12.76 0.87 21.89
C LYS A 71 11.63 0.24 22.72
N GLU A 72 11.84 -0.45 23.84
CA GLU A 72 13.02 -0.84 24.62
C GLU A 72 12.50 -1.73 25.77
N GLY A 73 13.24 -2.78 26.13
CA GLY A 73 13.17 -3.43 27.45
C GLY A 73 12.20 -4.62 27.61
N ASP A 74 12.74 -5.84 27.72
CA ASP A 74 13.00 -6.42 29.05
C ASP A 74 13.90 -7.67 28.93
N LYS A 75 14.71 -7.87 29.95
CA LYS A 75 15.58 -9.02 30.17
C LYS A 75 14.74 -10.29 30.35
N ALA A 76 15.19 -11.40 29.78
CA ALA A 76 15.34 -12.69 30.46
C ALA A 76 15.74 -13.74 29.42
N THR A 77 16.99 -14.21 29.43
CA THR A 77 17.40 -15.43 30.16
C THR A 77 17.39 -16.66 29.25
N ALA A 78 18.62 -17.15 29.02
CA ALA A 78 19.00 -18.54 28.83
C ALA A 78 18.40 -19.32 27.64
N ARG A 79 19.25 -19.59 26.65
CA ARG A 79 19.38 -20.86 25.91
C ARG A 79 20.80 -20.89 25.32
N SER A 80 21.74 -21.52 26.03
CA SER A 80 22.21 -22.88 25.74
C SER A 80 22.88 -22.99 24.36
N LYS A 81 24.22 -22.86 24.43
CA LYS A 81 25.28 -23.41 23.58
C LYS A 81 24.78 -24.46 22.57
N THR A 82 24.85 -24.20 21.27
CA THR A 82 25.98 -24.54 20.37
C THR A 82 26.35 -26.01 20.42
N ASP A 83 25.57 -26.82 19.72
CA ASP A 83 26.04 -27.99 18.99
C ASP A 83 26.21 -27.52 17.54
N ASP A 84 27.45 -27.46 17.02
CA ASP A 84 27.82 -28.07 15.74
C ASP A 84 29.33 -27.86 15.48
N GLU A 85 30.03 -28.99 15.49
CA GLU A 85 31.06 -29.34 14.51
C GLU A 85 32.24 -28.37 14.28
N SER A 86 33.28 -28.55 15.09
CA SER A 86 34.65 -28.25 14.68
C SER A 86 35.45 -29.54 14.62
N ASP A 87 35.45 -30.14 13.42
CA ASP A 87 36.50 -31.04 12.93
C ASP A 87 37.87 -30.45 13.26
N LYS A 88 38.63 -31.19 14.08
CA LYS A 88 40.04 -31.57 13.83
C LYS A 88 40.61 -32.28 15.04
N THR A 89 40.64 -33.61 14.95
CA THR A 89 41.70 -34.42 15.56
C THR A 89 43.07 -33.84 15.17
N PRO A 90 44.05 -33.78 16.08
CA PRO A 90 45.10 -34.81 16.02
C PRO A 90 45.77 -35.20 17.36
N LYS A 91 46.29 -36.44 17.35
CA LYS A 91 47.48 -36.96 18.06
C LYS A 91 47.43 -37.16 19.59
N ALA A 92 47.43 -38.42 20.01
CA ALA A 92 48.62 -39.12 20.51
C ALA A 92 48.41 -40.64 20.39
#